data_AF-A0A3M1F211-F1
#
_entry.id   AF-A0A3M1F211-F1
#
_cell.length_a   1.000
_cell.length_b   1.000
_cell.length_c   1.000
_cell.angle_alpha   90.00
_cell.angle_beta   90.00
_cell.angle_gamma   90.00
#
_symmetry.space_group_name_H-M   'P 1'
#
loop_
_entity.id
_entity.type
_entity.pdbx_description
1 polymer ?
#
loop_
_entity_poly.entity_id
_entity_poly.type
_entity_poly.pdbx_seq_one_letter_code
_entity_poly.pdbx_strand_id
1 'polypeptide(L)'
;MSTKSDTDEVYRLVSFLGLGKRNPQTGQYEYEKARWRWNNHETETTYVADALARFLKPRQAVIISTVEARNAHQERLEDALEGDGVSRICFQKIPKGSSSTEAWQQFDVIRREISECLKGPVALDITHGFRSQPFFAAAVIAFQRAVEGLVEETGADSGKESSGKDDGSRKRTPIRVFYGAFDAGKKKHTRRKPDTAGDTEKSQEDQEEEIPEAPIWELTEFVTVLDWALALHLFLKTGRAEDAAR
;
A
#
# COMPACT_ATOMS: atom_id res chain seq x y z
N MET A 1 10.09 26.56 5.79
CA MET A 1 10.17 25.90 4.47
C MET A 1 11.00 24.65 4.64
N SER A 2 10.37 23.49 4.83
CA SER A 2 11.06 22.21 4.99
C SER A 2 11.32 21.65 3.61
N THR A 3 12.58 21.55 3.20
CA THR A 3 13.01 20.91 1.96
C THR A 3 12.62 19.43 2.04
N LYS A 4 11.69 18.97 1.19
CA LYS A 4 11.39 17.54 1.00
C LYS A 4 12.69 16.84 0.63
N SER A 5 13.11 15.81 1.37
CA SER A 5 14.29 15.01 1.00
C SER A 5 13.92 14.01 -0.09
N ASP A 6 14.80 13.82 -1.08
CA ASP A 6 14.71 12.78 -2.14
C ASP A 6 14.59 11.34 -1.60
N THR A 7 14.69 11.15 -0.27
CA THR A 7 14.62 9.86 0.41
C THR A 7 13.24 9.22 0.41
N ASP A 8 12.18 10.00 0.18
CA ASP A 8 10.81 9.50 0.21
C ASP A 8 10.28 9.07 -1.16
N GLU A 9 10.99 9.41 -2.24
CA GLU A 9 10.56 9.06 -3.60
C GLU A 9 10.68 7.55 -3.84
N VAL A 10 9.67 6.99 -4.52
CA VAL A 10 9.67 5.58 -4.90
C VAL A 10 9.62 5.42 -6.40
N TYR A 11 10.11 4.29 -6.91
CA TYR A 11 10.00 4.00 -8.34
C TYR A 11 8.58 3.56 -8.72
N ARG A 12 7.96 2.73 -7.86
CA ARG A 12 6.64 2.15 -8.11
C ARG A 12 5.78 2.21 -6.86
N LEU A 13 4.52 2.61 -7.05
CA LEU A 13 3.43 2.40 -6.09
C LEU A 13 2.61 1.18 -6.53
N VAL A 14 2.41 0.22 -5.64
CA VAL A 14 1.47 -0.89 -5.80
C VAL A 14 0.35 -0.67 -4.80
N SER A 15 -0.87 -0.42 -5.26
CA SER A 15 -2.01 -0.09 -4.39
C SER A 15 -3.23 -0.93 -4.70
N PHE A 16 -3.97 -1.34 -3.67
CA PHE A 16 -5.26 -1.98 -3.84
C PHE A 16 -6.37 -0.96 -4.02
N LEU A 17 -7.25 -1.23 -4.98
CA LEU A 17 -8.47 -0.50 -5.21
C LEU A 17 -9.68 -1.37 -4.85
N GLY A 18 -10.47 -0.87 -3.92
CA GLY A 18 -11.73 -1.47 -3.49
C GLY A 18 -12.94 -0.84 -4.17
N LEU A 19 -14.12 -1.30 -3.75
CA LEU A 19 -15.40 -0.76 -4.21
C LEU A 19 -15.85 0.50 -3.44
N GLY A 20 -15.29 0.78 -2.27
CA GLY A 20 -15.84 1.82 -1.40
C GLY A 20 -17.27 1.52 -0.93
N LYS A 21 -18.03 2.57 -0.64
CA LYS A 21 -19.39 2.48 -0.08
C LYS A 21 -20.41 2.57 -1.20
N ARG A 22 -21.43 1.71 -1.15
CA ARG A 22 -22.55 1.82 -2.08
C ARG A 22 -23.44 3.01 -1.70
N ASN A 23 -23.60 3.94 -2.61
CA ASN A 23 -24.55 5.04 -2.51
C ASN A 23 -25.97 4.47 -2.72
N PRO A 24 -26.89 4.61 -1.75
CA PRO A 24 -28.23 4.04 -1.85
C PRO A 24 -29.13 4.74 -2.86
N GLN A 25 -28.82 5.99 -3.23
CA GLN A 25 -29.62 6.80 -4.15
C GLN A 25 -29.24 6.52 -5.60
N THR A 26 -27.93 6.51 -5.89
CA THR A 26 -27.41 6.27 -7.25
C THR A 26 -27.17 4.79 -7.52
N GLY A 27 -27.08 3.97 -6.48
CA GLY A 27 -26.67 2.57 -6.55
C GLY A 27 -25.19 2.36 -6.85
N GLN A 28 -24.44 3.44 -7.09
CA GLN A 28 -23.02 3.44 -7.46
C GLN A 28 -22.13 3.26 -6.24
N TYR A 29 -20.88 2.90 -6.51
CA TYR A 29 -19.85 2.65 -5.52
C TYR A 29 -18.93 3.86 -5.47
N GLU A 30 -18.82 4.48 -4.30
CA GLU A 30 -18.19 5.78 -4.11
C GLU A 30 -17.26 5.77 -2.89
N TYR A 31 -16.15 6.49 -3.03
CA TYR A 31 -15.28 6.85 -1.92
C TYR A 31 -15.62 8.26 -1.46
N GLU A 32 -15.50 8.47 -0.15
CA GLU A 32 -15.62 9.79 0.48
C GLU A 32 -14.27 10.52 0.32
N LYS A 33 -14.30 11.81 -0.03
CA LYS A 33 -13.09 12.65 -0.07
C LYS A 33 -12.50 12.74 1.34
N ALA A 34 -11.17 12.69 1.46
CA ALA A 34 -10.48 12.76 2.75
C ALA A 34 -9.31 13.74 2.71
N ARG A 35 -8.94 14.28 3.88
CA ARG A 35 -7.67 14.97 4.11
C ARG A 35 -6.66 13.93 4.61
N TRP A 36 -5.85 13.41 3.71
CA TRP A 36 -4.83 12.42 3.99
C TRP A 36 -3.60 13.06 4.63
N ARG A 37 -3.07 12.46 5.71
CA ARG A 37 -1.89 12.96 6.42
C ARG A 37 -0.82 11.90 6.53
N TRP A 38 0.41 12.27 6.20
CA TRP A 38 1.58 11.43 6.38
C TRP A 38 2.77 12.30 6.77
N ASN A 39 3.42 11.98 7.90
CA ASN A 39 4.42 12.85 8.52
C ASN A 39 3.88 14.29 8.70
N ASN A 40 4.60 15.27 8.15
CA ASN A 40 4.22 16.69 8.15
C ASN A 40 3.55 17.12 6.83
N HIS A 41 3.11 16.16 6.00
CA HIS A 41 2.44 16.41 4.74
C HIS A 41 0.96 16.10 4.84
N GLU A 42 0.16 16.90 4.15
CA GLU A 42 -1.26 16.66 3.98
C GLU A 42 -1.70 16.93 2.55
N THR A 43 -2.74 16.22 2.12
CA THR A 43 -3.39 16.44 0.83
C THR A 43 -4.84 16.01 0.89
N GLU A 44 -5.68 16.71 0.13
CA GLU A 44 -7.06 16.31 -0.05
C GLU A 44 -7.25 15.56 -1.37
N THR A 45 -7.80 14.36 -1.28
CA THR A 45 -8.17 13.56 -2.45
C THR A 45 -9.10 12.42 -2.04
N THR A 46 -9.83 11.89 -3.01
CA THR A 46 -10.76 10.77 -2.85
C THR A 46 -10.04 9.43 -2.68
N TYR A 47 -8.86 9.28 -3.28
CA TYR A 47 -8.15 8.00 -3.33
C TYR A 47 -6.87 8.05 -2.51
N VAL A 48 -6.67 7.07 -1.62
CA VAL A 48 -5.41 6.93 -0.88
C VAL A 48 -4.20 6.71 -1.79
N ALA A 49 -4.39 5.99 -2.91
CA ALA A 49 -3.36 5.79 -3.92
C ALA A 49 -2.86 7.12 -4.50
N ASP A 50 -3.77 8.06 -4.72
CA ASP A 50 -3.46 9.41 -5.19
C ASP A 50 -2.73 10.22 -4.12
N ALA A 51 -3.16 10.13 -2.86
CA ALA A 51 -2.47 10.78 -1.75
C ALA A 51 -1.02 10.27 -1.61
N LEU A 52 -0.82 8.96 -1.69
CA LEU A 52 0.50 8.34 -1.69
C LEU A 52 1.31 8.75 -2.91
N ALA A 53 0.69 8.90 -4.08
CA ALA A 53 1.38 9.38 -5.27
C ALA A 53 1.91 10.82 -5.09
N ARG A 54 1.15 11.72 -4.48
CA ARG A 54 1.61 13.10 -4.16
C ARG A 54 2.75 13.12 -3.15
N PHE A 55 2.75 12.18 -2.20
CA PHE A 55 3.76 12.10 -1.16
C PHE A 55 5.06 11.45 -1.65
N LEU A 56 4.95 10.36 -2.39
CA LEU A 56 6.06 9.47 -2.76
C LEU A 56 6.49 9.61 -4.23
N LYS A 57 5.76 10.38 -5.05
CA LYS A 57 6.02 10.69 -6.46
C LYS A 57 6.48 9.47 -7.29
N PRO A 58 5.69 8.39 -7.33
CA PRO A 58 6.06 7.20 -8.06
C PRO A 58 6.14 7.47 -9.56
N ARG A 59 7.14 6.90 -10.23
CA ARG A 59 7.17 6.89 -11.70
C ARG A 59 6.07 6.00 -12.29
N GLN A 60 5.73 4.91 -11.59
CA GLN A 60 4.74 3.91 -12.01
C GLN A 60 3.73 3.63 -10.89
N ALA A 61 2.45 3.49 -11.24
CA ALA A 61 1.42 2.97 -10.33
C ALA A 61 0.85 1.65 -10.89
N VAL A 62 0.82 0.62 -10.06
CA VAL A 62 0.11 -0.63 -10.32
C VAL A 62 -1.08 -0.70 -9.38
N ILE A 63 -2.28 -0.62 -9.94
CA ILE A 63 -3.54 -0.65 -9.21
C ILE A 63 -4.11 -2.06 -9.29
N ILE A 64 -4.18 -2.73 -8.15
CA ILE A 64 -4.68 -4.10 -8.03
C ILE A 64 -6.15 -4.04 -7.63
N SER A 65 -7.04 -4.59 -8.45
CA SER A 65 -8.48 -4.47 -8.21
C SER A 65 -9.29 -5.65 -8.74
N THR A 66 -10.50 -5.85 -8.21
CA THR A 66 -11.49 -6.69 -8.89
C THR A 66 -12.02 -5.96 -10.13
N VAL A 67 -12.74 -6.68 -10.99
CA VAL A 67 -13.38 -6.09 -12.17
C VAL A 67 -14.40 -5.02 -11.76
N GLU A 68 -15.17 -5.29 -10.71
CA GLU A 68 -16.20 -4.37 -10.24
C GLU A 68 -15.60 -3.08 -9.68
N ALA A 69 -14.53 -3.17 -8.88
CA ALA A 69 -13.83 -2.00 -8.35
C ALA A 69 -13.19 -1.16 -9.46
N ARG A 70 -12.60 -1.82 -10.46
CA ARG A 70 -12.03 -1.15 -11.64
C ARG A 70 -13.09 -0.35 -12.39
N ASN A 71 -14.22 -0.98 -12.72
CA ASN A 71 -15.29 -0.33 -13.47
C ASN A 71 -15.88 0.89 -12.75
N ALA A 72 -15.88 0.90 -11.41
CA ALA A 72 -16.43 2.01 -10.63
C ALA A 72 -15.49 3.22 -10.54
N HIS A 73 -14.18 3.03 -10.66
CA HIS A 73 -13.19 4.04 -10.25
C HIS A 73 -12.04 4.29 -11.22
N GLN A 74 -11.79 3.44 -12.22
CA GLN A 74 -10.59 3.51 -13.05
C GLN A 74 -10.36 4.91 -13.64
N GLU A 75 -11.34 5.45 -14.39
CA GLU A 75 -11.21 6.74 -15.07
C GLU A 75 -10.82 7.86 -14.10
N ARG A 76 -11.60 8.03 -13.03
CA ARG A 76 -11.36 9.06 -11.99
C ARG A 76 -10.02 8.88 -11.25
N LEU A 77 -9.54 7.64 -11.09
CA LEU A 77 -8.27 7.39 -10.43
C LEU A 77 -7.09 7.61 -11.40
N GLU A 78 -7.23 7.23 -12.67
CA GLU A 78 -6.24 7.52 -13.71
C GLU A 78 -6.04 9.03 -13.85
N ASP A 79 -7.12 9.80 -13.99
CA ASP A 79 -7.06 11.26 -14.08
C ASP A 79 -6.33 11.91 -12.90
N ALA A 80 -6.59 11.43 -11.68
CA ALA A 80 -5.96 11.96 -10.47
C ALA A 80 -4.45 11.68 -10.46
N LEU A 81 -4.07 10.42 -10.71
CA LEU A 81 -2.67 9.99 -10.73
C LEU A 81 -1.86 10.64 -11.87
N GLU A 82 -2.46 10.80 -13.05
CA GLU A 82 -1.85 11.50 -14.18
C GLU A 82 -1.65 12.99 -13.86
N GLY A 83 -2.63 13.61 -13.21
CA GLY A 83 -2.54 14.99 -12.73
C GLY A 83 -1.38 15.22 -11.77
N ASP A 84 -0.99 14.20 -11.00
CA ASP A 84 0.14 14.21 -10.09
C ASP A 84 1.46 13.70 -10.71
N GLY A 85 1.49 13.48 -12.03
CA GLY A 85 2.69 13.19 -12.80
C GLY A 85 3.10 11.71 -12.86
N VAL A 86 2.20 10.79 -12.52
CA VAL A 86 2.48 9.35 -12.63
C VAL A 86 2.49 8.92 -14.11
N SER A 87 3.68 8.71 -14.66
CA SER A 87 3.87 8.47 -16.10
C SER A 87 3.38 7.13 -16.65
N ARG A 88 3.10 6.15 -15.77
CA ARG A 88 2.62 4.83 -16.19
C ARG A 88 1.70 4.24 -15.14
N ILE A 89 0.43 4.08 -15.49
CA ILE A 89 -0.59 3.48 -14.65
C ILE A 89 -0.98 2.14 -15.26
N CYS A 90 -1.05 1.09 -14.45
CA CYS A 90 -1.39 -0.26 -14.88
C CYS A 90 -2.40 -0.87 -13.92
N PHE A 91 -3.53 -1.35 -14.44
CA PHE A 91 -4.53 -2.06 -13.63
C PHE A 91 -4.33 -3.56 -13.73
N GLN A 92 -4.09 -4.20 -12.59
CA GLN A 92 -3.94 -5.63 -12.48
C GLN A 92 -5.16 -6.25 -11.81
N LYS A 93 -5.82 -7.17 -12.54
CA LYS A 93 -6.96 -7.91 -12.00
C LYS A 93 -6.51 -8.82 -10.87
N ILE A 94 -7.28 -8.83 -9.79
CA ILE A 94 -7.17 -9.79 -8.68
C ILE A 94 -8.53 -10.47 -8.43
N PRO A 95 -8.59 -11.77 -8.09
CA PRO A 95 -9.82 -12.40 -7.64
C PRO A 95 -10.24 -11.91 -6.24
N LYS A 96 -11.47 -12.24 -5.82
CA LYS A 96 -12.03 -11.82 -4.53
C LYS A 96 -11.36 -12.52 -3.34
N GLY A 97 -10.85 -13.74 -3.54
CA GLY A 97 -10.23 -14.52 -2.47
C GLY A 97 -11.25 -15.34 -1.69
N SER A 98 -12.39 -15.69 -2.31
CA SER A 98 -13.48 -16.43 -1.66
C SER A 98 -13.19 -17.94 -1.55
N SER A 99 -12.04 -18.40 -2.06
CA SER A 99 -11.57 -19.78 -2.00
C SER A 99 -10.05 -19.83 -1.82
N SER A 100 -9.51 -20.98 -1.42
CA SER A 100 -8.06 -21.19 -1.29
C SER A 100 -7.33 -21.02 -2.62
N THR A 101 -7.92 -21.49 -3.73
CA THR A 101 -7.37 -21.30 -5.08
C THR A 101 -7.29 -19.82 -5.44
N GLU A 102 -8.35 -19.06 -5.16
CA GLU A 102 -8.32 -17.61 -5.38
C GLU A 102 -7.29 -16.93 -4.47
N ALA A 103 -7.14 -17.35 -3.21
CA ALA A 103 -6.13 -16.83 -2.30
C ALA A 103 -4.69 -17.04 -2.83
N TRP A 104 -4.39 -18.20 -3.41
CA TRP A 104 -3.09 -18.43 -4.07
C TRP A 104 -2.89 -17.55 -5.31
N GLN A 105 -3.95 -17.36 -6.11
CA GLN A 105 -3.90 -16.41 -7.23
C GLN A 105 -3.68 -14.96 -6.74
N GLN A 106 -4.25 -14.57 -5.60
CA GLN A 106 -3.97 -13.28 -4.98
C GLN A 106 -2.48 -13.17 -4.61
N PHE A 107 -1.93 -14.19 -3.95
CA PHE A 107 -0.51 -14.26 -3.62
C PHE A 107 0.39 -14.09 -4.86
N ASP A 108 0.12 -14.83 -5.93
CA ASP A 108 0.93 -14.78 -7.15
C ASP A 108 0.89 -13.41 -7.84
N VAL A 109 -0.29 -12.78 -7.89
CA VAL A 109 -0.44 -11.42 -8.42
C VAL A 109 0.38 -10.44 -7.57
N ILE A 110 0.20 -10.45 -6.25
CA ILE A 110 0.90 -9.53 -5.34
C ILE A 110 2.41 -9.75 -5.42
N ARG A 111 2.87 -11.01 -5.38
CA ARG A 111 4.27 -11.40 -5.53
C ARG A 111 4.85 -10.87 -6.83
N ARG A 112 4.16 -11.07 -7.97
CA ARG A 112 4.66 -10.57 -9.26
C ARG A 112 4.81 -9.05 -9.25
N GLU A 113 3.81 -8.30 -8.83
CA GLU A 113 3.84 -6.83 -8.95
C GLU A 113 4.86 -6.18 -8.00
N ILE A 114 5.12 -6.83 -6.85
CA ILE A 114 6.13 -6.40 -5.87
C ILE A 114 7.53 -6.90 -6.25
N SER A 115 7.68 -8.10 -6.80
CA SER A 115 8.99 -8.75 -6.99
C SER A 115 9.54 -8.69 -8.41
N GLU A 116 8.70 -8.58 -9.43
CA GLU A 116 9.15 -8.62 -10.83
C GLU A 116 9.48 -7.19 -11.32
N CYS A 117 10.73 -7.02 -11.79
CA CYS A 117 11.26 -5.79 -12.40
C CYS A 117 11.45 -4.58 -11.47
N LEU A 118 12.09 -4.79 -10.32
CA LEU A 118 12.48 -3.73 -9.41
C LEU A 118 13.71 -2.97 -9.92
N LYS A 119 13.50 -1.73 -10.37
CA LYS A 119 14.57 -0.77 -10.74
C LYS A 119 14.83 0.27 -9.64
N GLY A 120 14.13 0.19 -8.51
CA GLY A 120 14.17 1.15 -7.42
C GLY A 120 13.07 0.90 -6.39
N PRO A 121 12.98 1.72 -5.32
CA PRO A 121 12.10 1.51 -4.17
C PRO A 121 10.63 1.27 -4.54
N VAL A 122 9.93 0.43 -3.78
CA VAL A 122 8.49 0.16 -3.96
C VAL A 122 7.71 0.58 -2.73
N ALA A 123 6.61 1.28 -2.94
CA ALA A 123 5.57 1.49 -1.94
C ALA A 123 4.44 0.49 -2.17
N LEU A 124 4.09 -0.28 -1.16
CA LEU A 124 2.93 -1.17 -1.15
C LEU A 124 1.85 -0.57 -0.25
N ASP A 125 0.73 -0.22 -0.84
CA ASP A 125 -0.44 0.28 -0.15
C ASP A 125 -1.47 -0.84 0.06
N ILE A 126 -1.71 -1.18 1.33
CA ILE A 126 -2.63 -2.24 1.75
C ILE A 126 -4.01 -1.73 2.21
N THR A 127 -4.31 -0.43 2.04
CA THR A 127 -5.50 0.24 2.58
C THR A 127 -6.82 -0.44 2.22
N HIS A 128 -7.02 -0.77 0.94
CA HIS A 128 -8.23 -1.46 0.47
C HIS A 128 -8.02 -2.96 0.24
N GLY A 129 -7.01 -3.55 0.86
CA GLY A 129 -6.92 -5.00 0.93
C GLY A 129 -8.15 -5.57 1.65
N PHE A 130 -8.93 -6.43 0.98
CA PHE A 130 -9.85 -7.42 1.56
C PHE A 130 -9.33 -8.21 2.81
N ARG A 131 -9.13 -7.58 3.98
CA ARG A 131 -8.89 -8.15 5.33
C ARG A 131 -7.77 -9.20 5.51
N SER A 132 -7.27 -9.85 4.47
CA SER A 132 -6.22 -10.88 4.47
C SER A 132 -4.97 -10.47 3.68
N GLN A 133 -5.04 -9.47 2.79
CA GLN A 133 -3.86 -8.99 2.05
C GLN A 133 -2.73 -8.43 2.91
N PRO A 134 -2.94 -7.81 4.08
CA PRO A 134 -1.82 -7.45 4.94
C PRO A 134 -0.96 -8.67 5.31
N PHE A 135 -1.59 -9.83 5.55
CA PHE A 135 -0.89 -11.09 5.79
C PHE A 135 -0.22 -11.63 4.52
N PHE A 136 -0.89 -11.56 3.36
CA PHE A 136 -0.28 -11.98 2.09
C PHE A 136 0.90 -11.10 1.69
N ALA A 137 0.80 -9.78 1.88
CA ALA A 137 1.87 -8.83 1.65
C ALA A 137 3.10 -9.18 2.50
N ALA A 138 2.91 -9.41 3.80
CA ALA A 138 3.97 -9.86 4.69
C ALA A 138 4.58 -11.19 4.24
N ALA A 139 3.74 -12.17 3.86
CA ALA A 139 4.21 -13.48 3.37
C ALA A 139 4.98 -13.36 2.05
N VAL A 140 4.54 -12.51 1.12
CA VAL A 140 5.22 -12.23 -0.15
C VAL A 140 6.57 -11.57 0.11
N ILE A 141 6.63 -10.58 1.00
CA ILE A 141 7.88 -9.90 1.33
C ILE A 141 8.85 -10.89 2.00
N ALA A 142 8.38 -11.69 2.96
CA ALA A 142 9.19 -12.72 3.61
C ALA A 142 9.69 -13.77 2.59
N PHE A 143 8.83 -14.23 1.69
CA PHE A 143 9.21 -15.15 0.61
C PHE A 143 10.26 -14.53 -0.32
N GLN A 144 10.06 -13.29 -0.76
CA GLN A 144 11.00 -12.59 -1.63
C GLN A 144 12.37 -12.47 -0.97
N ARG A 145 12.42 -12.07 0.30
CA ARG A 145 13.67 -11.93 1.06
C ARG A 145 14.38 -13.27 1.26
N ALA A 146 13.63 -14.35 1.47
CA ALA A 146 14.19 -15.70 1.57
C ALA A 146 14.80 -16.15 0.23
N VAL A 147 14.10 -15.94 -0.90
CA VAL A 147 14.59 -16.31 -2.23
C VAL A 147 15.81 -15.49 -2.63
N GLU A 148 15.80 -14.17 -2.38
CA GLU A 148 16.97 -13.31 -2.65
C GLU A 148 18.20 -13.77 -1.87
N GLY A 149 18.05 -14.13 -0.59
CA GLY A 149 19.14 -14.68 0.21
C GLY A 149 19.72 -16.00 -0.33
N LEU A 150 18.88 -16.88 -0.87
CA LEU A 150 19.33 -18.15 -1.48
C LEU A 150 20.14 -17.91 -2.77
N VAL A 151 19.81 -16.88 -3.55
CA VAL A 151 20.53 -16.53 -4.78
C VAL A 151 21.91 -15.94 -4.45
N GLU A 152 22.01 -15.13 -3.39
CA GLU A 152 23.30 -14.61 -2.91
C GLU A 152 24.24 -15.72 -2.42
N GLU A 153 23.73 -16.72 -1.69
CA GLU A 153 24.52 -17.87 -1.20
C GLU A 153 25.00 -18.81 -2.31
N THR A 154 24.16 -19.08 -3.32
CA THR A 154 24.50 -19.98 -4.43
C THR A 154 25.43 -19.34 -5.47
N GLY A 155 25.40 -18.01 -5.61
CA GLY A 155 26.34 -17.27 -6.48
C GLY A 155 27.77 -17.22 -5.93
N ALA A 156 27.94 -17.29 -4.61
CA ALA A 156 29.26 -17.22 -3.96
C ALA A 156 30.09 -18.51 -4.12
N ASP A 157 29.48 -19.64 -4.48
CA ASP A 157 30.14 -20.96 -4.58
C ASP A 157 30.63 -21.31 -6.02
N SER A 158 30.50 -20.38 -6.97
CA SER A 158 30.98 -20.55 -8.35
C SER A 158 32.13 -19.58 -8.68
N GLY A 159 33.35 -19.88 -8.22
CA GLY A 159 34.51 -19.00 -8.39
C GLY A 159 35.13 -18.97 -9.80
N LYS A 160 35.39 -17.77 -10.35
CA LYS A 160 36.72 -17.23 -10.77
C LYS A 160 36.62 -16.04 -11.73
N GLU A 161 37.44 -15.03 -11.42
CA GLU A 161 38.12 -14.04 -12.29
C GLU A 161 37.42 -13.60 -13.59
N SER A 162 36.82 -12.41 -13.55
CA SER A 162 36.94 -11.48 -14.68
C SER A 162 37.02 -10.04 -14.18
N SER A 163 38.02 -9.32 -14.68
CA SER A 163 38.25 -7.91 -14.45
C SER A 163 37.15 -7.08 -15.11
N GLY A 164 36.27 -6.54 -14.29
CA GLY A 164 35.31 -5.50 -14.64
C GLY A 164 34.74 -4.96 -13.34
N LYS A 165 35.09 -3.73 -12.97
CA LYS A 165 34.49 -3.04 -11.83
C LYS A 165 33.04 -2.70 -12.19
N ASP A 166 32.15 -3.67 -12.02
CA ASP A 166 30.78 -3.41 -11.62
C ASP A 166 30.61 -4.13 -10.28
N ASP A 167 30.53 -3.34 -9.20
CA ASP A 167 30.05 -3.79 -7.90
C ASP A 167 28.56 -4.13 -8.05
N GLY A 168 28.30 -5.26 -8.68
CA GLY A 168 26.99 -5.82 -8.99
C GLY A 168 26.36 -6.55 -7.81
N SER A 169 26.62 -6.08 -6.58
CA SER A 169 25.75 -6.35 -5.45
C SER A 169 24.34 -5.87 -5.85
N ARG A 170 23.46 -6.81 -6.17
CA ARG A 170 22.07 -6.50 -6.53
C ARG A 170 21.39 -5.97 -5.28
N LYS A 171 21.54 -4.66 -5.01
CA LYS A 171 20.99 -4.00 -3.84
C LYS A 171 19.51 -4.37 -3.72
N ARG A 172 19.16 -4.99 -2.58
CA ARG A 172 17.78 -5.28 -2.21
C ARG A 172 16.93 -4.06 -2.48
N THR A 173 15.86 -4.24 -3.24
CA THR A 173 14.95 -3.13 -3.47
C THR A 173 14.16 -2.89 -2.19
N PRO A 174 14.23 -1.68 -1.60
CA PRO A 174 13.47 -1.41 -0.39
C PRO A 174 11.98 -1.42 -0.70
N ILE A 175 11.24 -2.25 0.03
CA ILE A 175 9.78 -2.31 0.00
C ILE A 175 9.28 -1.59 1.26
N ARG A 176 8.52 -0.53 1.06
CA ARG A 176 7.84 0.24 2.10
C ARG A 176 6.37 -0.11 2.11
N VAL A 177 5.77 -0.29 3.28
CA VAL A 177 4.37 -0.70 3.40
C VAL A 177 3.56 0.43 4.00
N PHE A 178 2.44 0.78 3.39
CA PHE A 178 1.56 1.88 3.80
C PHE A 178 0.14 1.42 4.04
N TYR A 179 -0.52 2.03 5.02
CA TYR A 179 -1.92 1.79 5.35
C TYR A 179 -2.63 3.11 5.67
N GLY A 180 -3.65 3.45 4.89
CA GLY A 180 -4.53 4.59 5.10
C GLY A 180 -5.65 4.25 6.09
N ALA A 181 -5.54 4.76 7.31
CA ALA A 181 -6.52 4.52 8.37
C ALA A 181 -7.72 5.48 8.27
N PHE A 182 -8.48 5.40 7.17
CA PHE A 182 -9.61 6.29 6.88
C PHE A 182 -10.63 6.38 8.03
N ASP A 183 -10.99 5.24 8.63
CA ASP A 183 -11.97 5.20 9.72
C ASP A 183 -11.47 5.84 11.02
N ALA A 184 -10.16 6.04 11.20
CA ALA A 184 -9.62 6.74 12.36
C ALA A 184 -9.97 8.24 12.37
N GLY A 185 -10.27 8.80 11.19
CA GLY A 185 -10.66 10.19 10.97
C GLY A 185 -12.11 10.51 11.22
N LYS A 186 -12.98 9.49 11.26
CA LYS A 186 -14.41 9.69 11.43
C LYS A 186 -14.67 10.06 12.88
N LYS A 187 -14.92 11.35 13.14
CA LYS A 187 -15.54 11.78 14.42
C LYS A 187 -16.80 10.93 14.58
N LYS A 188 -16.83 10.06 15.59
CA LYS A 188 -18.07 9.40 15.99
C LYS A 188 -19.04 10.52 16.35
N HIS A 189 -20.05 10.77 15.52
CA HIS A 189 -21.22 11.50 15.98
C HIS A 189 -21.81 10.68 17.12
N THR A 190 -21.39 10.96 18.35
CA THR A 190 -22.16 10.62 19.54
C THR A 190 -23.48 11.35 19.36
N ARG A 191 -24.50 10.64 18.87
CA ARG A 191 -25.89 11.06 18.97
C ARG A 191 -26.15 11.27 20.47
N ARG A 192 -25.98 12.49 20.96
CA ARG A 192 -26.65 12.92 22.19
C ARG A 192 -28.14 12.82 21.86
N LYS A 193 -28.86 11.93 22.57
CA LYS A 193 -30.32 11.94 22.55
C LYS A 193 -30.74 13.38 22.90
N PRO A 194 -31.60 14.03 22.10
CA PRO A 194 -32.22 15.27 22.55
C PRO A 194 -33.19 14.89 23.67
N ASP A 195 -32.91 15.36 24.88
CA ASP A 195 -33.90 15.36 25.93
C ASP A 195 -34.98 16.38 25.54
N THR A 196 -36.18 15.84 25.28
CA THR A 196 -37.51 16.48 25.29
C THR A 196 -37.68 17.92 24.79
N ALA A 197 -38.44 18.00 23.70
CA ALA A 197 -39.50 18.98 23.37
C ALA A 197 -39.19 20.49 23.46
N GLY A 198 -39.12 21.11 22.28
CA GLY A 198 -39.29 22.54 22.08
C GLY A 198 -39.20 22.88 20.59
N ASP A 199 -40.31 23.35 20.02
CA ASP A 199 -40.41 23.87 18.66
C ASP A 199 -39.27 24.83 18.33
N THR A 200 -38.54 24.58 17.24
CA THR A 200 -37.96 25.64 16.43
C THR A 200 -37.73 25.11 15.02
N GLU A 201 -38.31 25.80 14.06
CA GLU A 201 -38.08 25.66 12.62
C GLU A 201 -36.58 25.51 12.35
N LYS A 202 -36.16 24.36 11.83
CA LYS A 202 -34.79 24.18 11.34
C LYS A 202 -34.73 24.68 9.91
N SER A 203 -34.26 25.93 9.79
CA SER A 203 -33.65 26.47 8.58
C SER A 203 -32.66 25.46 8.01
N GLN A 204 -32.77 25.22 6.70
CA GLN A 204 -31.81 24.46 5.90
C GLN A 204 -30.51 25.28 5.85
N GLU A 205 -29.64 25.06 6.83
CA GLU A 205 -28.24 25.44 6.72
C GLU A 205 -27.53 24.32 5.96
N ASP A 206 -26.97 24.67 4.81
CA ASP A 206 -26.01 23.85 4.07
C ASP A 206 -24.84 23.52 5.01
N GLN A 207 -24.91 22.38 5.69
CA GLN A 207 -23.80 21.85 6.45
C GLN A 207 -22.74 21.41 5.44
N GLU A 208 -21.73 22.26 5.21
CA GLU A 208 -20.49 21.83 4.56
C GLU A 208 -20.01 20.57 5.28
N GLU A 209 -20.12 19.42 4.62
CA GLU A 209 -19.65 18.15 5.16
C GLU A 209 -18.14 18.29 5.43
N GLU A 210 -17.78 18.34 6.72
CA GLU A 210 -16.39 18.46 7.17
C GLU A 210 -15.58 17.29 6.59
N ILE A 211 -14.56 17.59 5.77
CA ILE A 211 -13.73 16.57 5.13
C ILE A 211 -13.00 15.77 6.23
N PRO A 212 -13.20 14.43 6.32
CA PRO A 212 -12.60 13.63 7.37
C PRO A 212 -11.07 13.59 7.23
N GLU A 213 -10.38 13.66 8.37
CA GLU A 213 -8.92 13.60 8.41
C GLU A 213 -8.41 12.16 8.52
N ALA A 214 -7.71 11.65 7.51
CA ALA A 214 -7.29 10.24 7.46
C ALA A 214 -5.75 10.11 7.55
N PRO A 215 -5.18 9.59 8.65
CA PRO A 215 -3.75 9.35 8.71
C PRO A 215 -3.33 8.16 7.84
N ILE A 216 -2.16 8.25 7.24
CA ILE A 216 -1.46 7.16 6.57
C ILE A 216 -0.32 6.72 7.49
N TRP A 217 -0.26 5.43 7.78
CA TRP A 217 0.82 4.82 8.55
C TRP A 217 1.78 4.09 7.64
N GLU A 218 3.07 4.30 7.86
CA GLU A 218 4.11 3.45 7.30
C GLU A 218 4.34 2.28 8.25
N LEU A 219 4.07 1.07 7.77
CA LEU A 219 4.13 -0.19 8.52
C LEU A 219 5.38 -1.00 8.20
N THR A 220 6.35 -0.42 7.49
CA THR A 220 7.60 -1.08 7.07
C THR A 220 8.31 -1.77 8.26
N GLU A 221 8.38 -1.11 9.41
CA GLU A 221 9.02 -1.65 10.62
C GLU A 221 8.37 -2.94 11.15
N PHE A 222 7.05 -3.12 10.99
CA PHE A 222 6.39 -4.36 11.39
C PHE A 222 6.84 -5.54 10.54
N VAL A 223 7.12 -5.29 9.25
CA VAL A 223 7.68 -6.31 8.36
C VAL A 223 9.14 -6.60 8.74
N THR A 224 9.92 -5.59 9.10
CA THR A 224 11.29 -5.78 9.62
C THR A 224 11.30 -6.67 10.86
N VAL A 225 10.35 -6.49 11.78
CA VAL A 225 10.24 -7.36 12.98
C VAL A 225 9.96 -8.82 12.61
N LEU A 226 9.13 -9.08 11.59
CA LEU A 226 8.87 -10.44 11.12
C LEU A 226 10.11 -11.11 10.53
N ASP A 227 10.93 -10.36 9.79
CA ASP A 227 12.23 -10.86 9.31
C ASP A 227 13.13 -11.26 10.47
N TRP A 228 13.27 -10.38 11.48
CA TRP A 228 14.10 -10.67 12.66
C TRP A 228 13.61 -11.89 13.42
N ALA A 229 12.29 -12.05 13.56
CA ALA A 229 11.71 -13.23 14.19
C ALA A 229 12.04 -14.52 13.42
N LEU A 230 11.96 -14.49 12.09
CA LEU A 230 12.31 -15.62 11.24
C LEU A 230 13.82 -15.92 11.27
N ALA A 231 14.65 -14.89 11.16
CA ALA A 231 16.10 -14.96 11.19
C ALA A 231 16.60 -15.56 12.52
N LEU A 232 16.04 -15.08 13.64
CA LEU A 232 16.31 -15.62 14.97
C LEU A 232 15.84 -17.08 15.10
N HIS A 233 14.65 -17.42 14.58
CA HIS A 233 14.15 -18.79 14.60
C HIS A 233 15.08 -19.74 13.82
N LEU A 234 15.55 -19.34 12.64
CA LEU A 234 16.50 -20.10 11.83
C LEU A 234 17.81 -20.27 12.58
N PHE A 235 18.38 -19.19 13.12
CA PHE A 235 19.62 -19.27 13.91
C PHE A 235 19.51 -20.22 15.11
N LEU A 236 18.44 -20.13 15.89
CA LEU A 236 18.23 -21.03 17.04
C LEU A 236 18.09 -22.49 16.63
N LYS A 237 17.59 -22.76 15.41
CA LYS A 237 17.38 -24.11 14.88
C LYS A 237 18.62 -24.69 14.19
N THR A 238 19.40 -23.86 13.49
CA THR A 238 20.52 -24.30 12.62
C THR A 238 21.90 -24.00 13.22
N GLY A 239 21.99 -23.06 14.18
CA GLY A 239 23.26 -22.56 14.73
C GLY A 239 24.03 -21.63 13.77
N ARG A 240 23.49 -21.30 12.59
CA ARG A 240 24.17 -20.48 11.58
C ARG A 240 23.87 -18.99 11.78
N ALA A 241 24.84 -18.25 12.32
CA ALA A 241 24.67 -16.81 12.61
C ALA A 241 24.46 -15.96 11.35
N GLU A 242 24.91 -16.45 10.20
CA GLU A 242 24.70 -15.83 8.87
C GLU A 242 23.20 -15.64 8.55
N ASP A 243 22.34 -16.49 9.10
CA ASP A 243 20.88 -16.44 8.90
C ASP A 243 20.20 -15.43 9.84
N ALA A 244 20.86 -15.03 10.94
CA ALA A 244 20.33 -14.10 11.96
C ALA A 244 20.71 -12.64 11.73
N ALA A 245 21.75 -12.35 10.95
CA ALA A 245 22.35 -11.03 10.84
C ALA A 245 22.03 -10.29 9.52
N ARG A 246 20.82 -10.50 8.94
CA ARG A 246 20.42 -9.95 7.63
C ARG A 246 19.34 -8.89 7.72
#